data_AF-A0A7C7J0R4-F1
#
_entry.id   AF-A0A7C7J0R4-F1
#
_cell.length_a   1.000
_cell.length_b   1.000
_cell.length_c   1.000
_cell.angle_alpha   90.00
_cell.angle_beta   90.00
_cell.angle_gamma   90.00
#
_symmetry.space_group_name_H-M   'P 1'
#
loop_
_entity.id
_entity.type
_entity.pdbx_description
1 polymer ?
#
loop_
_entity_poly.entity_id
_entity_poly.type
_entity_poly.pdbx_seq_one_letter_code
_entity_poly.pdbx_strand_id
1 'polypeptide(L)'
;MRKGSAKGQDRIYKRFGAFLLFFGAAGGFLPSLYMIATKGAIWSVNRQQPHHGPEESDPVLAFHISLSVVWAILLALQLWSGGSGKMRTLHRRGGRVAVGFGLLGVAVAGGWVWTYLNDFSEGLTTPGARAGYYTIVLGVGVAINAVMLVVHARKKNFFLHKDFALMSLMWTLEPGIHRFYMWLMRWVCWDCWAPENTEGMGIALAKLPANLTVIFWALLMASLARRVNGVILWNVAGQYLLFTFGTFSTLDRLYEGQIAESVAGISLLLGALALVWRRYMVKRIQSD
;
A
#
# COMPACT_ATOMS: atom_id res chain seq x y z
N MET A 1 14.74 -25.85 -4.22
CA MET A 1 13.26 -25.72 -4.30
C MET A 1 12.78 -25.91 -5.74
N ARG A 2 11.85 -26.85 -6.02
CA ARG A 2 11.25 -27.03 -7.37
C ARG A 2 10.49 -25.75 -7.78
N LYS A 3 10.93 -25.10 -8.88
CA LYS A 3 10.25 -23.93 -9.47
C LYS A 3 8.79 -24.25 -9.73
N GLY A 4 7.88 -23.39 -9.26
CA GLY A 4 6.47 -23.49 -9.61
C GLY A 4 6.29 -23.35 -11.13
N SER A 5 5.29 -24.02 -11.70
CA SER A 5 5.00 -23.86 -13.14
C SER A 5 4.62 -22.40 -13.43
N ALA A 6 5.00 -21.88 -14.60
CA ALA A 6 4.71 -20.50 -14.99
C ALA A 6 3.20 -20.18 -14.93
N LYS A 7 2.35 -21.17 -15.28
CA LYS A 7 0.89 -21.08 -15.16
C LYS A 7 0.42 -21.01 -13.70
N GLY A 8 1.04 -21.77 -12.80
CA GLY A 8 0.73 -21.76 -11.37
C GLY A 8 1.07 -20.42 -10.72
N GLN A 9 2.25 -19.87 -11.02
CA GLN A 9 2.65 -18.55 -10.54
C GLN A 9 1.69 -17.45 -11.00
N ASP A 10 1.32 -17.46 -12.28
CA ASP A 10 0.39 -16.48 -12.85
C ASP A 10 -0.97 -16.49 -12.16
N ARG A 11 -1.52 -17.69 -11.89
CA ARG A 11 -2.79 -17.85 -11.16
C ARG A 11 -2.72 -17.27 -9.74
N ILE A 12 -1.63 -17.54 -9.03
CA ILE A 12 -1.44 -17.03 -7.66
C ILE A 12 -1.33 -15.50 -7.70
N TYR A 13 -0.51 -14.95 -8.59
CA TYR A 13 -0.32 -13.51 -8.73
C TYR A 13 -1.63 -12.79 -9.03
N LYS A 14 -2.46 -13.35 -9.91
CA LYS A 14 -3.80 -12.80 -10.20
C LYS A 14 -4.73 -12.84 -9.00
N ARG A 15 -4.80 -13.96 -8.28
CA ARG A 15 -5.66 -14.10 -7.09
C ARG A 15 -5.25 -13.12 -5.99
N PHE A 16 -3.95 -13.03 -5.72
CA PHE A 16 -3.43 -12.13 -4.69
C PHE A 16 -3.51 -10.66 -5.12
N GLY A 17 -3.31 -10.34 -6.40
CA GLY A 17 -3.58 -9.00 -6.93
C GLY A 17 -5.07 -8.62 -6.83
N ALA A 18 -5.98 -9.54 -7.14
CA ALA A 18 -7.41 -9.33 -7.01
C ALA A 18 -7.85 -9.16 -5.55
N PHE A 19 -7.23 -9.90 -4.62
CA PHE A 19 -7.42 -9.71 -3.18
C PHE A 19 -7.10 -8.27 -2.76
N LEU A 20 -5.91 -7.75 -3.11
CA LEU A 20 -5.58 -6.36 -2.75
C LEU A 20 -6.50 -5.37 -3.41
N LEU A 21 -6.90 -5.60 -4.67
CA LEU A 21 -7.82 -4.70 -5.35
C LEU A 21 -9.20 -4.70 -4.67
N PHE A 22 -9.69 -5.86 -4.24
CA PHE A 22 -10.95 -5.97 -3.53
C PHE A 22 -10.88 -5.28 -2.16
N PHE A 23 -9.96 -5.66 -1.28
CA PHE A 23 -9.90 -5.07 0.06
C PHE A 23 -9.43 -3.62 0.05
N GLY A 24 -8.44 -3.30 -0.78
CA GLY A 24 -7.86 -1.96 -0.86
C GLY A 24 -8.77 -0.98 -1.62
N ALA A 25 -9.13 -1.28 -2.86
CA ALA A 25 -9.94 -0.37 -3.67
C ALA A 25 -11.43 -0.45 -3.30
N ALA A 26 -12.04 -1.65 -3.29
CA ALA A 26 -13.45 -1.77 -2.99
C ALA A 26 -13.73 -1.61 -1.49
N GLY A 27 -13.05 -2.33 -0.61
CA GLY A 27 -13.25 -2.25 0.84
C GLY A 27 -12.87 -0.88 1.43
N GLY A 28 -11.76 -0.31 0.98
CA GLY A 28 -11.23 0.95 1.52
C GLY A 28 -11.87 2.21 0.94
N PHE A 29 -11.98 2.29 -0.38
CA PHE A 29 -12.35 3.54 -1.06
C PHE A 29 -13.80 3.58 -1.54
N LEU A 30 -14.43 2.44 -1.87
CA LEU A 30 -15.82 2.45 -2.35
C LEU A 30 -16.80 3.09 -1.34
N PRO A 31 -16.69 2.88 -0.02
CA PRO A 31 -17.55 3.60 0.91
C PRO A 31 -17.34 5.12 0.88
N SER A 32 -16.11 5.59 0.63
CA SER A 32 -15.85 7.03 0.46
C SER A 32 -16.46 7.59 -0.83
N LEU A 33 -16.43 6.81 -1.92
CA LEU A 33 -17.12 7.16 -3.17
C LEU A 33 -18.64 7.19 -3.02
N TYR A 34 -19.20 6.26 -2.23
CA TYR A 34 -20.62 6.27 -1.87
C TYR A 34 -20.99 7.53 -1.09
N MET A 35 -20.15 7.95 -0.14
CA MET A 35 -20.35 9.22 0.58
C MET A 35 -20.27 10.43 -0.36
N ILE A 36 -19.34 10.46 -1.32
CA ILE A 36 -19.29 11.51 -2.34
C ILE A 36 -20.60 11.57 -3.14
N ALA A 37 -21.08 10.42 -3.61
CA ALA A 37 -22.30 10.35 -4.42
C ALA A 37 -23.56 10.76 -3.64
N THR A 38 -23.61 10.50 -2.33
CA THR A 38 -24.80 10.75 -1.50
C THR A 38 -24.76 12.08 -0.74
N LYS A 39 -23.58 12.64 -0.48
CA LYS A 39 -23.39 13.87 0.30
C LYS A 39 -22.83 15.04 -0.52
N GLY A 40 -22.38 14.80 -1.75
CA GLY A 40 -21.83 15.83 -2.63
C GLY A 40 -20.47 16.36 -2.18
N ALA A 41 -19.78 15.69 -1.25
CA ALA A 41 -18.51 16.15 -0.68
C ALA A 41 -17.49 15.00 -0.54
N ILE A 42 -16.20 15.33 -0.69
CA ILE A 42 -15.11 14.37 -0.44
C ILE A 42 -15.07 14.05 1.05
N TRP A 43 -15.26 12.78 1.39
CA TRP A 43 -15.50 12.36 2.76
C TRP A 43 -14.24 11.87 3.47
N SER A 44 -13.97 12.41 4.67
CA SER A 44 -12.92 11.93 5.56
C SER A 44 -13.45 10.78 6.41
N VAL A 45 -12.97 9.56 6.16
CA VAL A 45 -13.29 8.39 7.00
C VAL A 45 -12.84 8.62 8.44
N ASN A 46 -11.75 9.38 8.64
CA ASN A 46 -11.24 9.62 9.99
C ASN A 46 -12.20 10.48 10.82
N ARG A 47 -12.63 11.62 10.27
CA ARG A 47 -13.43 12.61 10.98
C ARG A 47 -14.94 12.42 10.81
N GLN A 48 -15.35 11.55 9.89
CA GLN A 48 -16.75 11.38 9.49
C GLN A 48 -17.42 12.70 9.13
N GLN A 49 -16.68 13.51 8.37
CA GLN A 49 -17.13 14.79 7.86
C GLN A 49 -16.44 15.06 6.52
N PRO A 50 -16.90 16.06 5.75
CA PRO A 50 -16.21 16.54 4.57
C PRO A 50 -14.73 16.88 4.84
N HIS A 51 -13.85 16.57 3.89
CA HIS A 51 -12.41 16.85 4.00
C HIS A 51 -12.11 18.36 4.12
N HIS A 52 -12.97 19.19 3.54
CA HIS A 52 -13.01 20.64 3.69
C HIS A 52 -14.46 21.09 3.84
N GLY A 53 -14.70 22.35 4.23
CA GLY A 53 -16.05 22.89 4.26
C GLY A 53 -16.76 22.73 2.91
N PRO A 54 -18.12 22.72 2.86
CA PRO A 54 -18.88 22.54 1.62
C PRO A 54 -18.58 23.59 0.52
N GLU A 55 -17.87 24.68 0.85
CA GLU A 55 -17.46 25.74 -0.09
C GLU A 55 -15.98 25.67 -0.52
N GLU A 56 -15.16 24.80 0.09
CA GLU A 56 -13.73 24.71 -0.17
C GLU A 56 -13.41 23.49 -1.05
N SER A 57 -13.05 23.76 -2.31
CA SER A 57 -12.58 22.70 -3.20
C SER A 57 -11.11 22.37 -2.91
N ASP A 58 -10.80 21.08 -2.75
CA ASP A 58 -9.44 20.55 -2.84
C ASP A 58 -9.23 19.94 -4.24
N PRO A 59 -8.80 20.76 -5.23
CA PRO A 59 -8.66 20.31 -6.60
C PRO A 59 -7.60 19.20 -6.73
N VAL A 60 -6.58 19.19 -5.87
CA VAL A 60 -5.53 18.17 -5.88
C VAL A 60 -6.09 16.84 -5.41
N LEU A 61 -6.88 16.83 -4.34
CA LEU A 61 -7.53 15.61 -3.84
C LEU A 61 -8.56 15.08 -4.85
N ALA A 62 -9.36 15.95 -5.47
CA ALA A 62 -10.32 15.57 -6.51
C ALA A 62 -9.61 14.95 -7.73
N PHE A 63 -8.48 15.54 -8.14
CA PHE A 63 -7.64 15.02 -9.22
C PHE A 63 -7.04 13.67 -8.86
N HIS A 64 -6.47 13.53 -7.65
CA HIS A 64 -5.95 12.26 -7.13
C HIS A 64 -7.01 11.16 -7.13
N ILE A 65 -8.22 11.43 -6.60
CA ILE A 65 -9.32 10.46 -6.54
C ILE A 65 -9.70 10.01 -7.96
N SER A 66 -9.89 10.95 -8.87
CA SER A 66 -10.29 10.67 -10.26
C SER A 66 -9.28 9.75 -10.96
N LEU A 67 -7.99 10.07 -10.86
CA LEU A 67 -6.94 9.23 -11.43
C LEU A 67 -6.81 7.88 -10.74
N SER A 68 -7.02 7.80 -9.42
CA SER A 68 -6.94 6.56 -8.65
C SER A 68 -8.09 5.60 -8.98
N VAL A 69 -9.30 6.11 -9.26
CA VAL A 69 -10.43 5.30 -9.74
C VAL A 69 -10.12 4.69 -11.11
N VAL A 70 -9.65 5.50 -12.06
CA VAL A 70 -9.26 5.02 -13.39
C VAL A 70 -8.13 3.99 -13.28
N TRP A 71 -7.14 4.25 -12.41
CA TRP A 71 -6.06 3.33 -12.13
C TRP A 71 -6.57 1.97 -11.61
N ALA A 72 -7.52 1.96 -10.67
CA ALA A 72 -8.06 0.72 -10.10
C ALA A 72 -8.79 -0.13 -11.15
N ILE A 73 -9.54 0.52 -12.04
CA ILE A 73 -10.19 -0.13 -13.19
C ILE A 73 -9.13 -0.71 -14.14
N LEU A 74 -8.09 0.05 -14.47
CA LEU A 74 -7.02 -0.41 -15.32
C LEU A 74 -6.27 -1.59 -14.71
N LEU A 75 -6.08 -1.64 -13.38
CA LEU A 75 -5.52 -2.80 -12.70
C LEU A 75 -6.38 -4.05 -12.83
N ALA A 76 -7.70 -3.92 -12.64
CA ALA A 76 -8.62 -5.05 -12.85
C ALA A 76 -8.45 -5.62 -14.26
N LEU A 77 -8.38 -4.73 -15.26
CA LEU A 77 -8.12 -5.10 -16.65
C LEU A 77 -6.73 -5.74 -16.84
N GLN A 78 -5.70 -5.28 -16.13
CA GLN A 78 -4.35 -5.89 -16.20
C GLN A 78 -4.31 -7.30 -15.60
N LEU A 79 -4.98 -7.51 -14.45
CA LEU A 79 -5.09 -8.82 -13.82
C LEU A 79 -5.89 -9.79 -14.70
N TRP A 80 -6.97 -9.31 -15.32
CA TRP A 80 -7.79 -10.10 -16.23
C TRP A 80 -7.05 -10.47 -17.53
N SER A 81 -6.45 -9.48 -18.21
CA SER A 81 -5.80 -9.66 -19.50
C SER A 81 -4.44 -10.37 -19.46
N GLY A 82 -3.75 -10.36 -18.31
CA GLY A 82 -2.44 -10.97 -18.14
C GLY A 82 -2.42 -12.46 -18.52
N GLY A 83 -1.36 -12.93 -19.18
CA GLY A 83 -1.22 -14.35 -19.54
C GLY A 83 -2.14 -14.86 -20.67
N SER A 84 -3.05 -14.03 -21.20
CA SER A 84 -3.89 -14.38 -22.36
C SER A 84 -3.26 -13.92 -23.67
N GLY A 85 -3.01 -14.87 -24.58
CA GLY A 85 -2.48 -14.56 -25.92
C GLY A 85 -3.40 -13.64 -26.73
N LYS A 86 -4.72 -13.85 -26.63
CA LYS A 86 -5.76 -13.06 -27.32
C LYS A 86 -5.81 -11.60 -26.85
N MET A 87 -5.42 -11.34 -25.60
CA MET A 87 -5.52 -10.01 -24.98
C MET A 87 -4.16 -9.31 -24.85
N ARG A 88 -3.13 -9.83 -25.52
CA ARG A 88 -1.74 -9.35 -25.39
C ARG A 88 -1.59 -7.86 -25.71
N THR A 89 -2.30 -7.36 -26.72
CA THR A 89 -2.28 -5.94 -27.09
C THR A 89 -2.91 -5.07 -26.02
N LEU A 90 -4.06 -5.49 -25.48
CA LEU A 90 -4.74 -4.80 -24.37
C LEU A 90 -3.86 -4.76 -23.13
N HIS A 91 -3.27 -5.89 -22.75
CA HIS A 91 -2.37 -5.98 -21.59
C HIS A 91 -1.16 -5.05 -21.76
N ARG A 92 -0.52 -5.03 -22.93
CA ARG A 92 0.67 -4.20 -23.16
C ARG A 92 0.38 -2.71 -23.23
N ARG A 93 -0.66 -2.31 -23.96
CA ARG A 93 -1.02 -0.89 -24.11
C ARG A 93 -1.67 -0.38 -22.82
N GLY A 94 -2.66 -1.11 -22.31
CA GLY A 94 -3.34 -0.80 -21.04
C GLY A 94 -2.37 -0.78 -19.86
N GLY A 95 -1.37 -1.66 -19.83
CA GLY A 95 -0.35 -1.66 -18.77
C GLY A 95 0.49 -0.39 -18.74
N ARG A 96 0.81 0.21 -19.90
CA ARG A 96 1.51 1.51 -19.97
C ARG A 96 0.64 2.64 -19.43
N VAL A 97 -0.64 2.64 -19.80
CA VAL A 97 -1.61 3.63 -19.30
C VAL A 97 -1.78 3.46 -17.79
N ALA A 98 -1.94 2.23 -17.30
CA ALA A 98 -2.07 1.93 -15.88
C ALA A 98 -0.87 2.45 -15.07
N VAL A 99 0.36 2.26 -15.56
CA VAL A 99 1.56 2.82 -14.92
C VAL A 99 1.52 4.34 -14.88
N GLY A 100 1.13 5.00 -15.98
CA GLY A 100 1.00 6.45 -16.03
C GLY A 100 0.03 6.99 -14.98
N PHE A 101 -1.16 6.40 -14.89
CA PHE A 101 -2.16 6.77 -13.88
C PHE A 101 -1.71 6.45 -12.45
N GLY A 102 -0.98 5.35 -12.24
CA GLY A 102 -0.45 5.00 -10.92
C GLY A 102 0.64 5.98 -10.45
N LEU A 103 1.52 6.39 -11.36
CA LEU A 103 2.54 7.40 -11.07
C LEU A 103 1.92 8.78 -10.83
N LEU A 104 1.10 9.27 -11.75
CA LEU A 104 0.55 10.62 -11.67
C LEU A 104 -0.52 10.75 -10.58
N GLY A 105 -1.46 9.81 -10.54
CA GLY A 105 -2.56 9.82 -9.58
C GLY A 105 -2.09 9.47 -8.18
N VAL A 106 -1.47 8.31 -8.00
CA VAL A 106 -1.16 7.78 -6.65
C VAL A 106 0.14 8.36 -6.11
N ALA A 107 1.25 8.24 -6.83
CA ALA A 107 2.56 8.65 -6.31
C ALA A 107 2.73 10.18 -6.26
N VAL A 108 2.42 10.88 -7.36
CA VAL A 108 2.65 12.33 -7.45
C VAL A 108 1.52 13.11 -6.80
N ALA A 109 0.29 13.03 -7.32
CA ALA A 109 -0.81 13.87 -6.85
C ALA A 109 -1.17 13.58 -5.39
N GLY A 110 -1.43 12.32 -5.05
CA GLY A 110 -1.75 11.94 -3.67
C GLY A 110 -0.51 11.86 -2.76
N GLY A 111 0.52 11.14 -3.21
CA GLY A 111 1.68 10.81 -2.39
C GLY A 111 2.60 11.99 -2.06
N TRP A 112 2.75 12.94 -2.98
CA TRP A 112 3.74 14.02 -2.83
C TRP A 112 3.10 15.41 -2.79
N VAL A 113 2.30 15.77 -3.81
CA VAL A 113 1.74 17.11 -3.95
C VAL A 113 0.72 17.39 -2.84
N TRP A 114 -0.27 16.50 -2.68
CA TRP A 114 -1.30 16.67 -1.65
C TRP A 114 -0.67 16.67 -0.25
N THR A 115 0.25 15.74 0.03
CA THR A 115 0.99 15.69 1.30
C THR A 115 1.80 16.95 1.57
N TYR A 116 2.50 17.50 0.57
CA TYR A 116 3.24 18.74 0.74
C TYR A 116 2.33 19.93 1.06
N LEU A 117 1.18 20.02 0.37
CA LEU A 117 0.23 21.12 0.55
C LEU A 117 -0.56 21.02 1.86
N ASN A 118 -0.75 19.82 2.41
CA ASN A 118 -1.64 19.59 3.55
C ASN A 118 -0.89 19.13 4.80
N ASP A 119 -0.12 18.04 4.73
CA ASP A 119 0.53 17.45 5.91
C ASP A 119 1.76 18.24 6.37
N PHE A 120 2.38 19.01 5.47
CA PHE A 120 3.55 19.85 5.74
C PHE A 120 3.26 21.35 5.77
N SER A 121 1.99 21.76 5.64
CA SER A 121 1.58 23.18 5.57
C SER A 121 1.98 23.99 6.82
N GLU A 122 1.92 23.36 7.99
CA GLU A 122 2.27 23.95 9.28
C GLU A 122 3.74 23.69 9.69
N GLY A 123 4.53 23.07 8.82
CA GLY A 123 5.96 22.77 9.03
C GLY A 123 6.26 21.29 9.19
N LEU A 124 7.56 20.97 9.18
CA LEU A 124 8.09 19.59 9.12
C LEU A 124 8.17 18.88 10.49
N THR A 125 7.99 19.61 11.58
CA THR A 125 8.09 19.08 12.95
C THR A 125 6.74 18.89 13.63
N THR A 126 5.64 19.17 12.93
CA THR A 126 4.28 19.08 13.47
C THR A 126 3.80 17.62 13.59
N PRO A 127 2.77 17.34 14.41
CA PRO A 127 2.13 16.03 14.43
C PRO A 127 1.63 15.56 13.05
N GLY A 128 1.13 16.50 12.22
CA GLY A 128 0.70 16.24 10.84
C GLY A 128 1.84 15.76 9.94
N ALA A 129 3.05 16.32 10.11
CA ALA A 129 4.21 15.96 9.32
C ALA A 129 4.58 14.46 9.43
N ARG A 130 4.28 13.79 10.55
CA ARG A 130 4.51 12.34 10.70
C ARG A 130 3.70 11.52 9.68
N ALA A 131 2.42 11.87 9.49
CA ALA A 131 1.58 11.25 8.47
C ALA A 131 2.07 11.61 7.05
N GLY A 132 2.57 12.83 6.87
CA GLY A 132 3.18 13.26 5.62
C GLY A 132 4.42 12.45 5.24
N TYR A 133 5.38 12.27 6.15
CA TYR A 133 6.57 11.46 5.90
C TYR A 133 6.23 10.02 5.51
N TYR A 134 5.25 9.42 6.20
CA TYR A 134 4.75 8.10 5.84
C TYR A 134 4.23 8.05 4.40
N THR A 135 3.41 9.02 4.02
CA THR A 135 2.78 9.10 2.70
C THR A 135 3.81 9.36 1.59
N ILE A 136 4.83 10.17 1.84
CA ILE A 136 5.97 10.34 0.94
C ILE A 136 6.67 8.99 0.68
N VAL A 137 6.95 8.22 1.74
CA VAL A 137 7.61 6.91 1.61
C VAL A 137 6.76 5.95 0.78
N LEU A 138 5.43 5.94 0.96
CA LEU A 138 4.54 5.16 0.10
C LEU A 138 4.67 5.60 -1.36
N GLY A 139 4.61 6.91 -1.65
CA GLY A 139 4.74 7.46 -2.99
C GLY A 139 6.07 7.08 -3.65
N VAL A 140 7.17 7.12 -2.90
CA VAL A 140 8.49 6.65 -3.34
C VAL A 140 8.47 5.15 -3.66
N GLY A 141 7.86 4.33 -2.79
CA GLY A 141 7.68 2.91 -3.01
C GLY A 141 6.91 2.60 -4.30
N VAL A 142 5.80 3.31 -4.56
CA VAL A 142 5.06 3.22 -5.82
C VAL A 142 5.94 3.60 -7.00
N ALA A 143 6.61 4.77 -6.93
CA ALA A 143 7.40 5.30 -8.03
C ALA A 143 8.56 4.36 -8.43
N ILE A 144 9.34 3.89 -7.45
CA ILE A 144 10.47 2.98 -7.71
C ILE A 144 9.96 1.68 -8.35
N ASN A 145 8.93 1.05 -7.80
CA ASN A 145 8.43 -0.21 -8.34
C ASN A 145 7.79 -0.03 -9.73
N ALA A 146 7.06 1.07 -9.95
CA ALA A 146 6.48 1.41 -11.24
C ALA A 146 7.53 1.71 -12.32
N VAL A 147 8.61 2.39 -11.99
CA VAL A 147 9.73 2.60 -12.93
C VAL A 147 10.42 1.28 -13.23
N MET A 148 10.74 0.49 -12.20
CA MET A 148 11.46 -0.76 -12.36
C MET A 148 10.66 -1.82 -13.13
N LEU A 149 9.33 -1.90 -12.95
CA LEU A 149 8.51 -2.81 -13.75
C LEU A 149 8.55 -2.44 -15.24
N VAL A 150 8.60 -1.14 -15.59
CA VAL A 150 8.71 -0.69 -16.99
C VAL A 150 10.10 -0.99 -17.54
N VAL A 151 11.15 -0.70 -16.79
CA VAL A 151 12.55 -1.02 -17.18
C VAL A 151 12.69 -2.50 -17.48
N HIS A 152 12.20 -3.37 -16.61
CA HIS A 152 12.28 -4.81 -16.81
C HIS A 152 11.36 -5.32 -17.94
N ALA A 153 10.20 -4.68 -18.16
CA ALA A 153 9.37 -4.97 -19.32
C ALA A 153 10.09 -4.66 -20.65
N ARG A 154 10.78 -3.52 -20.73
CA ARG A 154 11.57 -3.11 -21.91
C ARG A 154 12.75 -4.05 -22.16
N LYS A 155 13.41 -4.50 -21.09
CA LYS A 155 14.48 -5.52 -21.12
C LYS A 155 13.95 -6.94 -21.37
N LYS A 156 12.64 -7.13 -21.61
CA LYS A 156 11.99 -8.44 -21.77
C LYS A 156 12.20 -9.41 -20.59
N ASN A 157 12.59 -8.90 -19.41
CA ASN A 157 12.69 -9.68 -18.19
C ASN A 157 11.30 -9.72 -17.52
N PHE A 158 10.42 -10.56 -18.08
CA PHE A 158 9.04 -10.68 -17.61
C PHE A 158 8.92 -11.29 -16.21
N PHE A 159 9.97 -11.97 -15.74
CA PHE A 159 10.05 -12.40 -14.36
C PHE A 159 10.09 -11.16 -13.47
N LEU A 160 11.18 -10.39 -13.48
CA LEU A 160 11.32 -9.25 -12.57
C LEU A 160 10.22 -8.20 -12.78
N HIS A 161 9.76 -7.99 -14.02
CA HIS A 161 8.60 -7.14 -14.30
C HIS A 161 7.37 -7.50 -13.44
N LYS A 162 7.02 -8.79 -13.32
CA LYS A 162 5.87 -9.21 -12.52
C LYS A 162 6.09 -8.97 -11.03
N ASP A 163 7.31 -9.17 -10.53
CA ASP A 163 7.60 -8.97 -9.11
C ASP A 163 7.48 -7.48 -8.75
N PHE A 164 8.06 -6.59 -9.57
CA PHE A 164 7.90 -5.15 -9.40
C PHE A 164 6.46 -4.68 -9.62
N ALA A 165 5.70 -5.30 -10.54
CA ALA A 165 4.29 -4.97 -10.71
C ALA A 165 3.45 -5.29 -9.46
N LEU A 166 3.67 -6.46 -8.85
CA LEU A 166 2.98 -6.82 -7.61
C LEU A 166 3.41 -5.97 -6.42
N MET A 167 4.69 -5.60 -6.33
CA MET A 167 5.15 -4.71 -5.27
C MET A 167 4.61 -3.29 -5.47
N SER A 168 4.49 -2.81 -6.71
CA SER A 168 3.77 -1.56 -7.00
C SER A 168 2.33 -1.63 -6.49
N LEU A 169 1.60 -2.73 -6.74
CA LEU A 169 0.26 -2.94 -6.18
C LEU A 169 0.24 -2.83 -4.64
N MET A 170 1.17 -3.50 -3.97
CA MET A 170 1.29 -3.47 -2.51
C MET A 170 1.40 -2.04 -1.99
N TRP A 171 2.29 -1.21 -2.56
CA TRP A 171 2.47 0.18 -2.13
C TRP A 171 1.27 1.05 -2.46
N THR A 172 0.68 0.89 -3.65
CA THR A 172 -0.48 1.70 -4.06
C THR A 172 -1.75 1.40 -3.28
N LEU A 173 -1.94 0.14 -2.83
CA LEU A 173 -3.17 -0.31 -2.18
C LEU A 173 -3.08 -0.29 -0.66
N GLU A 174 -1.89 -0.07 -0.08
CA GLU A 174 -1.74 0.08 1.37
C GLU A 174 -2.67 1.16 1.94
N PRO A 175 -2.82 2.37 1.36
CA PRO A 175 -3.77 3.37 1.85
C PRO A 175 -5.23 2.88 1.79
N GLY A 176 -5.56 2.06 0.79
CA GLY A 176 -6.88 1.45 0.68
C GLY A 176 -7.11 0.41 1.77
N ILE A 177 -6.13 -0.45 2.04
CA ILE A 177 -6.19 -1.44 3.11
C ILE A 177 -6.28 -0.74 4.48
N HIS A 178 -5.54 0.35 4.67
CA HIS A 178 -5.65 1.20 5.84
C HIS A 178 -7.06 1.77 6.02
N ARG A 179 -7.64 2.36 4.97
CA ARG A 179 -9.04 2.84 5.00
C ARG A 179 -10.04 1.73 5.27
N PHE A 180 -9.82 0.52 4.74
CA PHE A 180 -10.65 -0.64 5.04
C PHE A 180 -10.68 -0.94 6.55
N TYR A 181 -9.52 -0.91 7.22
CA TYR A 181 -9.46 -1.08 8.68
C TYR A 181 -10.15 0.06 9.42
N MET A 182 -10.07 1.30 8.94
CA MET A 182 -10.81 2.42 9.53
C MET A 182 -12.33 2.21 9.43
N TRP A 183 -12.82 1.71 8.30
CA TRP A 183 -14.23 1.34 8.15
C TRP A 183 -14.64 0.18 9.07
N LEU A 184 -13.79 -0.84 9.22
CA LEU A 184 -14.05 -1.93 10.17
C LEU A 184 -14.12 -1.41 11.61
N MET A 185 -13.20 -0.53 12.01
CA MET A 185 -13.21 0.10 13.32
C MET A 185 -14.53 0.86 13.54
N ARG A 186 -14.97 1.65 12.55
CA ARG A 186 -16.27 2.35 12.60
C ARG A 186 -17.47 1.42 12.63
N TRP A 187 -17.39 0.27 11.98
CA TRP A 187 -18.45 -0.72 12.04
C TRP A 187 -18.59 -1.34 13.43
N VAL A 188 -17.48 -1.50 14.17
CA VAL A 188 -17.49 -1.96 15.57
C VAL A 188 -17.98 -0.87 16.52
N CYS A 189 -17.46 0.36 16.39
CA CYS A 189 -17.98 1.51 17.11
C CYS A 189 -17.85 2.76 16.25
N TRP A 190 -18.99 3.38 15.95
CA TRP A 190 -19.05 4.46 14.97
C TRP A 190 -18.20 5.67 15.38
N ASP A 191 -18.39 6.21 16.59
CA ASP A 191 -17.74 7.44 17.03
C ASP A 191 -16.56 7.24 18.00
N CYS A 192 -16.33 6.02 18.51
CA CYS A 192 -15.21 5.75 19.43
C CYS A 192 -13.83 6.10 18.83
N TRP A 193 -13.73 6.13 17.51
CA TRP A 193 -12.47 6.33 16.78
C TRP A 193 -12.34 7.74 16.19
N ALA A 194 -13.30 8.63 16.49
CA ALA A 194 -13.23 10.00 16.07
C ALA A 194 -11.98 10.67 16.69
N PRO A 195 -11.33 11.63 15.99
CA PRO A 195 -10.13 12.28 16.51
C PRO A 195 -10.34 12.99 17.85
N GLU A 196 -11.55 13.49 18.10
CA GLU A 196 -11.96 14.16 19.32
C GLU A 196 -11.96 13.19 20.52
N ASN A 197 -12.24 11.90 20.27
CA ASN A 197 -12.32 10.86 21.29
C ASN A 197 -11.00 10.08 21.46
N THR A 198 -10.08 10.18 20.50
CA THR A 198 -8.84 9.38 20.45
C THR A 198 -7.58 10.20 20.30
N GLU A 199 -7.66 11.54 20.33
CA GLU A 199 -6.55 12.44 20.02
C GLU A 199 -5.88 12.13 18.67
N GLY A 200 -6.70 11.69 17.71
CA GLY A 200 -6.25 11.27 16.37
C GLY A 200 -5.60 9.88 16.29
N MET A 201 -5.57 9.10 17.37
CA MET A 201 -4.96 7.77 17.41
C MET A 201 -5.70 6.73 16.55
N GLY A 202 -6.98 6.95 16.22
CA GLY A 202 -7.75 6.05 15.34
C GLY A 202 -7.04 5.78 14.00
N ILE A 203 -6.41 6.79 13.38
CA ILE A 203 -5.64 6.63 12.14
C ILE A 203 -4.45 5.68 12.36
N ALA A 204 -3.68 5.92 13.43
CA ALA A 204 -2.47 5.16 13.73
C ALA A 204 -2.79 3.70 14.05
N LEU A 205 -3.83 3.47 14.85
CA LEU A 205 -4.30 2.12 15.20
C LEU A 205 -4.77 1.33 13.98
N ALA A 206 -5.48 1.96 13.04
CA ALA A 206 -5.88 1.32 11.79
C ALA A 206 -4.68 0.98 10.87
N LYS A 207 -3.55 1.67 11.04
CA LYS A 207 -2.35 1.49 10.21
C LYS A 207 -1.61 0.20 10.52
N LEU A 208 -1.52 -0.16 11.81
CA LEU A 208 -0.82 -1.37 12.27
C LEU A 208 -1.32 -2.65 11.58
N PRO A 209 -2.63 -2.99 11.61
CA PRO A 209 -3.12 -4.17 10.91
C PRO A 209 -3.04 -4.02 9.39
N ALA A 210 -3.05 -2.80 8.86
CA ALA A 210 -2.89 -2.56 7.42
C ALA A 210 -1.49 -2.92 6.93
N ASN A 211 -0.44 -2.47 7.61
CA ASN A 211 0.94 -2.85 7.30
C ASN A 211 1.13 -4.36 7.43
N LEU A 212 0.66 -4.97 8.52
CA LEU A 212 0.77 -6.41 8.71
C LEU A 212 0.06 -7.20 7.61
N THR A 213 -1.11 -6.71 7.15
CA THR A 213 -1.84 -7.32 6.05
C THR A 213 -1.03 -7.30 4.76
N VAL A 214 -0.44 -6.17 4.38
CA VAL A 214 0.35 -6.09 3.13
C VAL A 214 1.67 -6.88 3.22
N ILE A 215 2.31 -6.92 4.40
CA ILE A 215 3.49 -7.74 4.67
C ILE A 215 3.16 -9.23 4.54
N PHE A 216 2.13 -9.68 5.26
CA PHE A 216 1.67 -11.07 5.25
C PHE A 216 1.22 -11.48 3.85
N TRP A 217 0.45 -10.61 3.17
CA TRP A 217 0.04 -10.81 1.79
C TRP A 217 1.24 -11.05 0.86
N ALA A 218 2.28 -10.20 0.94
CA ALA A 218 3.44 -10.30 0.07
C ALA A 218 4.24 -11.59 0.33
N LEU A 219 4.45 -11.95 1.60
CA LEU A 219 5.16 -13.16 1.99
C LEU A 219 4.38 -14.43 1.63
N LEU A 220 3.07 -14.46 1.87
CA LEU A 220 2.21 -15.59 1.52
C LEU A 220 2.13 -15.78 0.00
N MET A 221 1.90 -14.70 -0.74
CA MET A 221 1.90 -14.70 -2.20
C MET A 221 3.22 -15.25 -2.75
N ALA A 222 4.35 -14.74 -2.26
CA ALA A 222 5.67 -15.17 -2.71
C ALA A 222 5.95 -16.64 -2.37
N SER A 223 5.54 -17.08 -1.18
CA SER A 223 5.73 -18.47 -0.74
C SER A 223 4.90 -19.44 -1.56
N LEU A 224 3.61 -19.15 -1.77
CA LEU A 224 2.72 -19.98 -2.59
C LEU A 224 3.16 -19.99 -4.06
N ALA A 225 3.62 -18.86 -4.59
CA ALA A 225 4.19 -18.78 -5.93
C ALA A 225 5.59 -19.41 -6.05
N ARG A 226 6.17 -19.86 -4.92
CA ARG A 226 7.54 -20.39 -4.81
C ARG A 226 8.56 -19.42 -5.41
N ARG A 227 8.44 -18.16 -5.03
CA ARG A 227 9.13 -17.03 -5.65
C ARG A 227 9.55 -15.96 -4.65
N VAL A 228 10.17 -16.39 -3.56
CA VAL A 228 10.79 -15.46 -2.61
C VAL A 228 12.12 -14.96 -3.20
N ASN A 229 12.21 -13.65 -3.46
CA ASN A 229 13.41 -13.04 -4.02
C ASN A 229 13.72 -11.67 -3.39
N GLY A 230 14.86 -11.09 -3.75
CA GLY A 230 15.33 -9.83 -3.17
C GLY A 230 14.36 -8.66 -3.39
N VAL A 231 13.68 -8.57 -4.54
CA VAL A 231 12.72 -7.50 -4.82
C VAL A 231 11.57 -7.55 -3.81
N ILE A 232 10.95 -8.72 -3.63
CA ILE A 232 9.83 -8.88 -2.69
C ILE A 232 10.30 -8.59 -1.26
N LEU A 233 11.45 -9.15 -0.86
CA LEU A 233 11.94 -9.00 0.50
C LEU A 233 12.32 -7.56 0.85
N TRP A 234 12.91 -6.79 -0.06
CA TRP A 234 13.21 -5.39 0.18
C TRP A 234 11.95 -4.53 0.32
N ASN A 235 10.92 -4.83 -0.48
CA ASN A 235 9.64 -4.16 -0.36
C ASN A 235 8.93 -4.52 0.95
N VAL A 236 8.95 -5.80 1.34
CA VAL A 236 8.45 -6.25 2.65
C VAL A 236 9.22 -5.61 3.80
N ALA A 237 10.54 -5.51 3.71
CA ALA A 237 11.36 -4.84 4.72
C ALA A 237 10.99 -3.37 4.86
N GLY A 238 10.77 -2.66 3.75
CA GLY A 238 10.29 -1.27 3.77
C GLY A 238 8.94 -1.14 4.49
N GLN A 239 7.98 -2.00 4.18
CA GLN A 239 6.69 -2.04 4.88
C GLN A 239 6.82 -2.43 6.36
N TYR A 240 7.74 -3.33 6.70
CA TYR A 240 8.02 -3.74 8.07
C TYR A 240 8.65 -2.61 8.90
N LEU A 241 9.51 -1.79 8.28
CA LEU A 241 10.03 -0.59 8.92
C LEU A 241 8.91 0.41 9.19
N LEU A 242 8.02 0.64 8.22
CA LEU A 242 6.84 1.49 8.42
C LEU A 242 5.93 0.98 9.55
N PHE A 243 5.71 -0.34 9.63
CA PHE A 243 5.00 -0.97 10.74
C PHE A 243 5.71 -0.72 12.08
N THR A 244 7.03 -0.88 12.13
CA THR A 244 7.82 -0.73 13.35
C THR A 244 7.78 0.72 13.84
N PHE A 245 7.97 1.70 12.94
CA PHE A 245 7.86 3.12 13.27
C PHE A 245 6.45 3.52 13.67
N GLY A 246 5.43 2.98 13.01
CA GLY A 246 4.03 3.19 13.37
C GLY A 246 3.69 2.61 14.75
N THR A 247 4.20 1.41 15.04
CA THR A 247 4.01 0.74 16.35
C THR A 247 4.70 1.54 17.45
N PHE A 248 5.95 1.94 17.24
CA PHE A 248 6.67 2.82 18.17
C PHE A 248 5.87 4.09 18.46
N SER A 249 5.48 4.82 17.40
CA SER A 249 4.74 6.08 17.54
C SER A 249 3.38 5.91 18.23
N THR A 250 2.76 4.74 18.08
CA THR A 250 1.48 4.41 18.70
C THR A 250 1.66 4.07 20.18
N LEU A 251 2.64 3.23 20.50
CA LEU A 251 2.90 2.80 21.88
C LEU A 251 3.48 3.93 22.74
N ASP A 252 4.33 4.78 22.17
CA ASP A 252 4.91 5.96 22.85
C ASP A 252 3.83 6.94 23.32
N ARG A 253 2.69 6.95 22.62
CA ARG A 253 1.51 7.76 23.00
C ARG A 253 0.58 7.07 23.99
N LEU A 254 0.43 5.74 23.90
CA LEU A 254 -0.52 4.98 24.73
C LEU A 254 0.09 4.48 26.04
N TYR A 255 1.39 4.32 26.09
CA TYR A 255 2.15 3.73 27.18
C TYR A 255 3.42 4.55 27.44
N GLU A 256 4.18 4.19 28.48
CA GLU A 256 5.47 4.80 28.76
C GLU A 256 6.48 4.51 27.63
N GLY A 257 7.33 5.50 27.31
CA GLY A 257 8.28 5.42 26.19
C GLY A 257 9.21 4.20 26.21
N GLN A 258 9.53 3.66 27.40
CA GLN A 258 10.34 2.44 27.54
C GLN A 258 9.69 1.20 26.91
N ILE A 259 8.35 1.10 26.97
CA ILE A 259 7.60 -0.02 26.34
C ILE A 259 7.67 0.13 24.82
N ALA A 260 7.50 1.35 24.31
CA ALA A 260 7.57 1.63 22.88
C ALA A 260 8.97 1.31 22.31
N GLU A 261 10.03 1.76 22.99
CA GLU A 261 11.42 1.48 22.62
C GLU A 261 11.71 -0.03 22.62
N SER A 262 11.27 -0.74 23.65
CA SER A 262 11.46 -2.19 23.77
C SER A 262 10.77 -2.95 22.64
N VAL A 263 9.52 -2.63 22.34
CA VAL A 263 8.75 -3.28 21.26
C VAL A 263 9.36 -2.96 19.89
N ALA A 264 9.80 -1.72 19.67
CA ALA A 264 10.48 -1.35 18.44
C ALA A 264 11.83 -2.08 18.29
N GLY A 265 12.64 -2.13 19.35
CA GLY A 265 13.92 -2.83 19.38
C GLY A 265 13.77 -4.33 19.10
N ILE A 266 12.80 -4.99 19.73
CA ILE A 266 12.48 -6.40 19.50
C ILE A 266 12.01 -6.60 18.05
N SER A 267 11.14 -5.73 17.53
CA SER A 267 10.65 -5.82 16.15
C SER A 267 11.80 -5.69 15.15
N LEU A 268 12.68 -4.69 15.31
CA LEU A 268 13.86 -4.53 14.48
C LEU A 268 14.78 -5.75 14.53
N LEU A 269 15.01 -6.30 15.73
CA LEU A 269 15.81 -7.52 15.92
C LEU A 269 15.19 -8.71 15.19
N LEU A 270 13.88 -8.95 15.34
CA LEU A 270 13.17 -10.02 14.64
C LEU A 270 13.23 -9.86 13.12
N GLY A 271 13.07 -8.64 12.62
CA GLY A 271 13.24 -8.32 11.20
C GLY A 271 14.65 -8.61 10.69
N ALA A 272 15.67 -8.21 11.43
CA ALA A 272 17.08 -8.47 11.10
C ALA A 272 17.38 -9.98 11.12
N LEU A 273 16.93 -10.71 12.14
CA LEU A 273 17.09 -12.16 12.25
C LEU A 273 16.42 -12.88 11.08
N ALA A 274 15.23 -12.47 10.65
CA ALA A 274 14.56 -13.04 9.49
C ALA A 274 15.37 -12.85 8.19
N LEU A 275 16.01 -11.69 8.01
CA LEU A 275 16.89 -11.41 6.87
C LEU A 275 18.17 -12.25 6.88
N VAL A 276 18.78 -12.43 8.06
CA VAL A 276 19.98 -13.27 8.26
C VAL A 276 19.64 -14.75 8.03
N TRP A 277 18.56 -15.24 8.64
CA TRP A 277 18.06 -16.61 8.48
C TRP A 277 17.84 -16.96 7.01
N ARG A 278 17.30 -16.04 6.22
CA ARG A 278 17.15 -16.20 4.77
C ARG A 278 18.48 -16.38 4.05
N ARG A 279 19.53 -15.62 4.41
CA ARG A 279 20.87 -15.80 3.81
C ARG A 279 21.43 -17.17 4.13
N TYR A 280 21.23 -17.65 5.35
CA TYR A 280 21.65 -18.98 5.78
C TYR A 280 20.91 -20.08 5.00
N MET A 281 19.58 -20.02 4.91
CA MET A 281 18.76 -21.01 4.20
C MET A 281 19.04 -21.04 2.68
N VAL A 282 19.26 -19.88 2.05
CA VAL A 282 19.60 -19.82 0.62
C VAL A 282 20.96 -20.46 0.34
N LYS A 283 21.98 -20.22 1.19
CA LYS A 283 23.28 -20.87 1.06
C LYS A 283 23.17 -22.39 1.20
N ARG A 284 22.43 -22.87 2.20
CA ARG A 284 22.26 -24.30 2.47
C ARG A 284 21.56 -25.05 1.32
N ILE A 285 20.57 -24.42 0.67
CA ILE A 285 19.87 -25.01 -0.48
C ILE A 285 20.71 -25.02 -1.76
N GLN A 286 21.78 -24.22 -1.82
CA GLN A 286 22.70 -24.20 -2.97
C GLN A 286 23.90 -25.15 -2.80
N SER A 287 24.17 -25.59 -1.57
CA SER A 287 25.21 -26.57 -1.23
C SER A 287 24.72 -28.02 -1.26
N ASP A 288 23.41 -28.23 -1.33
CA ASP A 288 22.72 -29.54 -1.45
C ASP A 288 22.19 -29.73 -2.89
#